data_AF-A0A1F4YJ62-F1
#
_entry.id   AF-A0A1F4YJ62-F1
#
_cell.length_a   1.000
_cell.length_b   1.000
_cell.length_c   1.000
_cell.angle_alpha   90.00
_cell.angle_beta   90.00
_cell.angle_gamma   90.00
#
_symmetry.space_group_name_H-M   'P 1'
#
loop_
_entity.id
_entity.type
_entity.pdbx_description
1 polymer ?
#
loop_
_entity_poly.entity_id
_entity_poly.type
_entity_poly.pdbx_seq_one_letter_code
_entity_poly.pdbx_strand_id
1 'polypeptide(L)'
;MFSTLRSKKGFTLIELMIVVVIIGILAALAIPRFMRASTKSKQSEAKAILKQIYVMERAYRQEKDTYWSVGGPQTAIAGGAFADIGVEVMVSARYTYTIAATATTFTATATSGILDDDATVDTWTMNELGQLVVTSDDAAS
;
A
#
# COMPACT_ATOMS: atom_id res chain seq x y z
N MET A 1 -13.77 43.15 -51.32
CA MET A 1 -13.82 41.96 -50.46
C MET A 1 -12.42 41.74 -49.91
N PHE A 2 -12.11 42.25 -48.71
CA PHE A 2 -10.78 42.11 -48.11
C PHE A 2 -10.69 40.75 -47.40
N SER A 3 -9.89 39.83 -47.95
CA SER A 3 -9.56 38.58 -47.26
C SER A 3 -8.51 38.86 -46.19
N THR A 4 -8.89 38.71 -44.93
CA THR A 4 -7.95 38.73 -43.80
C THR A 4 -7.05 37.50 -43.90
N LEU A 5 -5.83 37.68 -44.39
CA LEU A 5 -4.78 36.66 -44.35
C LEU A 5 -4.45 36.36 -42.89
N ARG A 6 -4.93 35.22 -42.40
CA ARG A 6 -4.68 34.76 -41.04
C ARG A 6 -3.21 34.37 -40.92
N SER A 7 -2.41 35.20 -40.26
CA SER A 7 -1.01 34.90 -39.94
C SER A 7 -0.94 33.61 -39.11
N LYS A 8 -0.46 32.52 -39.71
CA LYS A 8 -0.11 31.31 -38.97
C LYS A 8 1.21 31.59 -38.24
N LYS A 9 1.15 31.96 -36.96
CA LYS A 9 2.33 31.97 -36.09
C LYS A 9 2.78 30.53 -35.86
N GLY A 10 4.00 30.21 -36.31
CA GLY A 10 4.66 28.95 -35.98
C GLY A 10 5.36 29.04 -34.62
N PHE A 11 5.46 27.91 -33.92
CA PHE A 11 6.23 27.80 -32.68
C PHE A 11 7.73 27.82 -33.02
N THR A 12 8.53 28.54 -32.25
CA THR A 12 9.99 28.51 -32.44
C THR A 12 10.59 27.26 -31.80
N LEU A 13 11.69 26.75 -32.36
CA LEU A 13 12.40 25.61 -31.78
C LEU A 13 12.93 25.93 -30.38
N ILE A 14 13.33 27.19 -30.14
CA ILE A 14 13.83 27.64 -28.84
C ILE A 14 12.73 27.66 -27.77
N GLU A 15 11.50 28.07 -28.12
CA GLU A 15 10.35 27.99 -27.20
C GLU A 15 10.08 26.54 -26.79
N LEU A 16 10.15 25.60 -27.75
CA LEU A 16 9.97 24.19 -27.45
C LEU A 16 11.10 23.64 -26.55
N MET A 17 12.36 24.03 -26.82
CA MET A 17 13.50 23.61 -26.00
C MET A 17 13.38 24.06 -24.54
N ILE A 18 13.00 25.32 -24.30
CA ILE A 18 12.84 25.84 -22.94
C ILE A 18 11.71 25.10 -22.21
N VAL A 19 10.60 24.80 -22.90
CA VAL A 19 9.48 24.05 -22.31
C VAL A 19 9.92 22.65 -21.88
N VAL A 20 10.66 21.91 -22.71
CA VAL A 20 11.15 20.57 -22.34
C VAL A 20 12.13 20.64 -21.18
N VAL A 21 13.00 21.66 -21.13
CA VAL A 21 13.91 21.88 -20.00
C VAL A 21 13.14 22.11 -18.69
N ILE A 22 12.12 22.98 -18.70
CA ILE A 22 11.31 23.27 -17.52
C ILE A 22 10.55 22.01 -17.07
N ILE A 23 9.90 21.28 -17.99
CA ILE A 23 9.20 20.03 -17.68
C ILE A 23 10.20 18.99 -17.13
N GLY A 24 11.41 18.91 -17.68
CA GLY A 24 12.47 18.03 -17.19
C GLY A 24 12.86 18.30 -15.74
N ILE A 25 13.04 19.58 -15.37
CA ILE A 25 13.36 19.98 -13.99
C ILE A 25 12.19 19.66 -13.05
N LEU A 26 10.95 19.95 -13.47
CA LEU A 26 9.76 19.65 -12.67
C LEU A 26 9.58 18.15 -12.46
N ALA A 27 9.76 17.34 -13.51
CA ALA A 27 9.65 15.89 -13.44
C ALA A 27 10.71 15.28 -12.52
N ALA A 28 11.95 15.76 -12.58
CA ALA A 28 13.05 15.28 -11.73
C ALA A 28 12.77 15.44 -10.23
N LEU A 29 12.06 16.52 -9.84
CA LEU A 29 11.65 16.74 -8.44
C LEU A 29 10.32 16.05 -8.10
N ALA A 30 9.39 15.98 -9.06
CA ALA A 30 8.04 15.47 -8.82
C ALA A 30 7.99 13.94 -8.69
N ILE A 31 8.74 13.21 -9.52
CA ILE A 31 8.74 11.74 -9.54
C ILE A 31 9.14 11.13 -8.18
N PRO A 32 10.30 11.46 -7.58
CA PRO A 32 10.68 10.85 -6.30
C PRO A 32 9.71 11.23 -5.16
N ARG A 33 9.18 12.45 -5.18
CA ARG A 33 8.17 12.88 -4.21
C ARG A 33 6.86 12.10 -4.36
N PHE A 34 6.41 11.87 -5.59
CA PHE A 34 5.21 11.10 -5.87
C PHE A 34 5.37 9.63 -5.44
N MET A 35 6.52 9.02 -5.73
CA MET A 35 6.82 7.65 -5.31
C MET A 35 6.71 7.50 -3.78
N ARG A 36 7.38 8.37 -3.01
CA ARG A 36 7.30 8.37 -1.54
C ARG A 36 5.88 8.56 -1.02
N ALA A 37 5.10 9.45 -1.63
CA ALA A 37 3.71 9.67 -1.24
C ALA A 37 2.83 8.43 -1.51
N SER A 38 3.07 7.74 -2.64
CA SER A 38 2.41 6.48 -2.97
C SER A 38 2.77 5.37 -1.98
N THR A 39 4.05 5.19 -1.66
CA THR A 39 4.53 4.21 -0.67
C THR A 39 3.88 4.45 0.69
N LYS A 40 3.90 5.69 1.19
CA LYS A 40 3.26 6.06 2.46
C LYS A 40 1.75 5.79 2.48
N SER A 41 1.07 6.04 1.36
CA SER A 41 -0.36 5.72 1.20
C SER A 41 -0.59 4.22 1.34
N LYS A 42 0.26 3.39 0.71
CA LYS A 42 0.18 1.93 0.79
C LYS A 42 0.53 1.36 2.16
N GLN A 43 1.51 1.93 2.85
CA GLN A 43 1.79 1.61 4.25
C GLN A 43 0.59 1.93 5.15
N SER A 44 -0.09 3.06 4.92
CA SER A 44 -1.29 3.42 5.68
C SER A 44 -2.46 2.47 5.42
N GLU A 45 -2.64 2.04 4.17
CA GLU A 45 -3.63 1.02 3.78
C GLU A 45 -3.37 -0.30 4.51
N ALA A 46 -2.11 -0.74 4.58
CA ALA A 46 -1.74 -1.97 5.28
C ALA A 46 -2.03 -1.92 6.78
N LYS A 47 -1.70 -0.80 7.44
CA LYS A 47 -2.03 -0.59 8.85
C LYS A 47 -3.54 -0.60 9.09
N ALA A 48 -4.32 -0.06 8.16
CA ALA A 48 -5.78 -0.07 8.25
C ALA A 48 -6.36 -1.49 8.14
N ILE A 49 -5.85 -2.30 7.21
CA ILE A 49 -6.27 -3.71 7.05
C ILE A 49 -5.85 -4.52 8.28
N LEU A 50 -4.63 -4.36 8.80
CA LEU A 50 -4.21 -5.03 10.05
C LEU A 50 -5.12 -4.67 11.23
N LYS A 51 -5.51 -3.39 11.35
CA LYS A 51 -6.46 -2.95 12.38
C LYS A 51 -7.84 -3.57 12.17
N GLN A 52 -8.31 -3.69 10.93
CA GLN A 52 -9.57 -4.36 10.62
C GLN A 52 -9.52 -5.83 11.04
N ILE A 53 -8.44 -6.55 10.71
CA ILE A 53 -8.21 -7.93 11.15
C ILE A 53 -8.28 -8.02 12.68
N TYR A 54 -7.59 -7.13 13.40
CA TYR A 54 -7.64 -7.11 14.86
C TYR A 54 -9.06 -6.95 15.42
N VAL A 55 -9.86 -6.04 14.87
CA VAL A 55 -11.24 -5.84 15.34
C VAL A 55 -12.08 -7.09 15.05
N MET A 56 -11.93 -7.70 13.87
CA MET A 56 -12.69 -8.90 13.50
C MET A 56 -12.30 -10.13 14.31
N GLU A 57 -11.00 -10.34 14.54
CA GLU A 57 -10.49 -11.41 15.42
C GLU A 57 -10.99 -11.26 16.85
N ARG A 58 -11.04 -10.02 17.37
CA ARG A 58 -11.63 -9.77 18.69
C ARG A 58 -13.12 -10.03 18.75
N ALA A 59 -13.86 -9.66 17.70
CA ALA A 59 -15.29 -9.96 17.61
C ALA A 59 -15.52 -11.48 17.55
N TYR A 60 -14.73 -12.20 16.75
CA TYR A 60 -14.80 -13.66 16.64
C TYR A 60 -14.52 -14.33 17.99
N ARG A 61 -13.49 -13.88 18.72
CA ARG A 61 -13.19 -14.39 20.07
C ARG A 61 -14.29 -14.10 21.08
N GLN A 62 -14.99 -12.99 20.97
CA GLN A 62 -16.13 -12.70 21.85
C GLN A 62 -17.32 -13.64 21.61
N GLU A 63 -17.45 -14.18 20.39
CA GLU A 63 -18.55 -15.08 20.03
C GLU A 63 -18.20 -16.56 20.26
N LYS A 64 -16.96 -16.97 19.99
CA LYS A 64 -16.53 -18.38 19.96
C LYS A 64 -15.54 -18.77 21.06
N ASP A 65 -15.15 -17.84 21.92
CA ASP A 65 -14.10 -17.99 22.95
C ASP A 65 -12.71 -18.42 22.40
N THR A 66 -12.51 -18.33 21.08
CA THR A 66 -11.27 -18.64 20.37
C THR A 66 -11.03 -17.60 19.28
N TYR A 67 -9.78 -17.32 18.91
CA TYR A 67 -9.49 -16.60 17.66
C TYR A 67 -9.76 -17.49 16.45
N TRP A 68 -10.00 -16.87 15.30
CA TRP A 68 -10.24 -17.59 14.06
C TRP A 68 -8.92 -18.20 13.57
N SER A 69 -8.92 -19.52 13.38
CA SER A 69 -7.76 -20.26 12.93
C SER A 69 -8.21 -21.47 12.13
N VAL A 70 -7.44 -21.81 11.11
CA VAL A 70 -7.65 -23.03 10.31
C VAL A 70 -6.56 -24.08 10.57
N GLY A 71 -5.85 -23.98 11.71
CA GLY A 71 -4.80 -24.91 12.10
C GLY A 71 -3.40 -24.58 11.55
N GLY A 72 -3.20 -23.36 11.07
CA GLY A 72 -1.92 -22.85 10.59
C GLY A 72 -2.03 -21.42 10.05
N PRO A 73 -0.90 -20.79 9.64
CA PRO A 73 -0.93 -19.46 9.05
C PRO A 73 -1.77 -19.43 7.77
N GLN A 74 -2.65 -18.44 7.64
CA GLN A 74 -3.43 -18.17 6.44
C GLN A 74 -2.93 -16.93 5.76
N THR A 75 -2.64 -17.02 4.47
CA THR A 75 -2.14 -15.91 3.67
C THR A 75 -3.17 -15.47 2.65
N ALA A 76 -3.52 -14.20 2.64
CA ALA A 76 -4.35 -13.59 1.62
C ALA A 76 -3.55 -13.40 0.32
N ILE A 77 -3.56 -14.44 -0.51
CA ILE A 77 -3.00 -14.43 -1.87
C ILE A 77 -4.12 -14.17 -2.90
N ALA A 78 -5.38 -14.45 -2.54
CA ALA A 78 -6.58 -14.23 -3.37
C ALA A 78 -7.72 -13.66 -2.52
N GLY A 79 -8.71 -13.03 -3.18
CA GLY A 79 -9.91 -12.51 -2.50
C GLY A 79 -10.64 -13.63 -1.76
N GLY A 80 -11.09 -13.34 -0.54
CA GLY A 80 -11.82 -14.27 0.31
C GLY A 80 -10.99 -15.12 1.28
N ALA A 81 -9.65 -14.97 1.36
CA ALA A 81 -8.84 -15.75 2.32
C ALA A 81 -9.23 -15.56 3.79
N PHE A 82 -9.85 -14.42 4.12
CA PHE A 82 -10.35 -14.09 5.46
C PHE A 82 -11.87 -13.84 5.46
N ALA A 83 -12.60 -14.40 4.49
CA ALA A 83 -14.05 -14.20 4.35
C ALA A 83 -14.83 -14.66 5.59
N ASP A 84 -14.34 -15.70 6.27
CA ASP A 84 -14.95 -16.24 7.50
C ASP A 84 -15.01 -15.24 8.66
N ILE A 85 -14.06 -14.29 8.70
CA ILE A 85 -14.03 -13.19 9.67
C ILE A 85 -14.47 -11.86 9.05
N GLY A 86 -14.98 -11.87 7.81
CA GLY A 86 -15.47 -10.68 7.13
C GLY A 86 -14.37 -9.68 6.72
N VAL A 87 -13.14 -10.15 6.54
CA VAL A 87 -12.04 -9.32 6.04
C VAL A 87 -11.74 -9.68 4.59
N GLU A 88 -11.68 -8.66 3.73
CA GLU A 88 -11.36 -8.82 2.32
C GLU A 88 -10.08 -8.07 1.99
N VAL A 89 -9.15 -8.78 1.34
CA VAL A 89 -7.91 -8.21 0.82
C VAL A 89 -7.98 -8.28 -0.70
N MET A 90 -7.81 -7.12 -1.34
CA MET A 90 -7.77 -7.08 -2.81
C MET A 90 -6.54 -7.82 -3.33
N VAL A 91 -6.71 -8.59 -4.40
CA VAL A 91 -5.61 -9.28 -5.11
C VAL A 91 -4.52 -8.32 -5.61
N SER A 92 -4.88 -7.06 -5.86
CA SER A 92 -3.96 -5.99 -6.28
C SER A 92 -3.26 -5.27 -5.13
N ALA A 93 -3.46 -5.71 -3.88
CA ALA A 93 -2.77 -5.14 -2.73
C ALA A 93 -1.25 -5.29 -2.87
N ARG A 94 -0.52 -4.27 -2.42
CA ARG A 94 0.95 -4.27 -2.42
C ARG A 94 1.57 -5.03 -1.26
N TYR A 95 0.76 -5.25 -0.22
CA TYR A 95 1.10 -6.08 0.92
C TYR A 95 0.35 -7.39 0.83
N THR A 96 1.06 -8.46 1.15
CA THR A 96 0.51 -9.77 1.43
C THR A 96 0.23 -9.85 2.92
N TYR A 97 -0.99 -10.28 3.30
CA TYR A 97 -1.39 -10.39 4.70
C TYR A 97 -1.41 -11.85 5.13
N THR A 98 -0.87 -12.15 6.30
CA THR A 98 -0.89 -13.48 6.90
C THR A 98 -1.46 -13.40 8.31
N ILE A 99 -2.41 -14.26 8.67
CA ILE A 99 -2.93 -14.42 10.02
C ILE A 99 -2.48 -15.76 10.57
N ALA A 100 -1.83 -15.76 11.72
CA ALA A 100 -1.51 -16.96 12.48
C ALA A 100 -2.15 -16.85 13.86
N ALA A 101 -3.09 -17.74 14.16
CA ALA A 101 -3.88 -17.68 15.39
C ALA A 101 -3.97 -19.04 16.09
N THR A 102 -4.09 -18.97 17.41
CA THR A 102 -4.41 -20.07 18.32
C THR A 102 -5.67 -19.73 19.11
N ALA A 103 -6.11 -20.58 20.04
CA ALA A 103 -7.26 -20.26 20.86
C ALA A 103 -7.12 -18.98 21.70
N THR A 104 -5.89 -18.59 22.06
CA THR A 104 -5.62 -17.52 23.02
C THR A 104 -4.80 -16.36 22.47
N THR A 105 -4.13 -16.54 21.34
CA THR A 105 -3.24 -15.52 20.75
C THR A 105 -3.44 -15.45 19.24
N PHE A 106 -3.16 -14.29 18.65
CA PHE A 106 -3.05 -14.17 17.20
C PHE A 106 -2.01 -13.14 16.81
N THR A 107 -1.41 -13.36 15.63
CA THR A 107 -0.50 -12.43 14.98
C THR A 107 -0.95 -12.25 13.54
N ALA A 108 -1.26 -11.01 13.17
CA ALA A 108 -1.47 -10.61 11.79
C ALA A 108 -0.21 -9.91 11.27
N THR A 109 0.27 -10.31 10.10
CA THR A 109 1.49 -9.80 9.47
C THR A 109 1.17 -9.27 8.09
N ALA A 110 1.58 -8.05 7.76
CA ALA A 110 1.57 -7.50 6.42
C ALA A 110 3.00 -7.42 5.91
N THR A 111 3.28 -8.07 4.79
CA THR A 111 4.61 -8.19 4.18
C THR A 111 4.59 -7.64 2.76
N SER A 112 5.51 -6.77 2.40
CA SER A 112 5.76 -6.36 1.02
C SER A 112 7.22 -6.61 0.65
N GLY A 113 7.46 -7.19 -0.53
CA GLY A 113 8.82 -7.49 -1.00
C GLY A 113 9.39 -6.50 -2.02
N ILE A 114 8.59 -5.52 -2.49
CA ILE A 114 9.00 -4.52 -3.49
C ILE A 114 8.15 -3.24 -3.34
N LEU A 115 8.32 -2.49 -2.24
CA LEU A 115 7.53 -1.28 -2.01
C LEU A 115 8.25 0.01 -2.45
N ASP A 116 9.57 0.08 -2.36
CA ASP A 116 10.33 1.34 -2.47
C ASP A 116 11.73 1.23 -3.11
N ASP A 117 11.87 0.41 -4.15
CA ASP A 117 13.10 0.32 -4.98
C ASP A 117 14.33 -0.23 -4.23
N ASP A 118 14.10 -0.99 -3.17
CA ASP A 118 15.12 -1.80 -2.51
C ASP A 118 14.74 -3.29 -2.46
N ALA A 119 15.69 -4.11 -1.99
CA ALA A 119 15.55 -5.56 -1.88
C ALA A 119 15.09 -5.99 -0.47
N THR A 120 14.72 -5.03 0.37
CA THR A 120 14.41 -5.22 1.78
C THR A 120 12.91 -5.37 1.92
N VAL A 121 12.52 -6.32 2.78
CA VAL A 121 11.12 -6.67 2.93
C VAL A 121 10.53 -5.77 4.00
N ASP A 122 9.50 -5.01 3.68
CA ASP A 122 8.73 -4.22 4.64
C ASP A 122 7.76 -5.11 5.40
N THR A 123 7.85 -5.12 6.73
CA THR A 123 6.98 -5.97 7.57
C THR A 123 6.33 -5.22 8.73
N TRP A 124 4.99 -5.26 8.74
CA TRP A 124 4.16 -4.72 9.82
C TRP A 124 3.44 -5.86 10.51
N THR A 125 3.47 -5.90 11.83
CA THR A 125 2.78 -6.93 12.61
C THR A 125 1.79 -6.30 13.59
N MET A 126 0.67 -6.98 13.82
CA MET A 126 -0.32 -6.64 14.83
C MET A 126 -0.67 -7.89 15.65
N ASN A 127 -0.53 -7.79 16.96
CA ASN A 127 -0.84 -8.88 17.90
C ASN A 127 -2.23 -8.71 18.54
N GLU A 128 -2.60 -9.67 19.40
CA GLU A 128 -3.87 -9.69 20.12
C GLU A 128 -4.07 -8.53 21.13
N LEU A 129 -2.99 -7.85 21.49
CA LEU A 129 -3.02 -6.66 22.34
C LEU A 129 -3.27 -5.38 21.54
N GLY A 130 -3.30 -5.46 20.20
CA GLY A 130 -3.47 -4.32 19.31
C GLY A 130 -2.19 -3.50 19.14
N GLN A 131 -1.04 -4.06 19.52
CA GLN A 131 0.25 -3.42 19.34
C GLN A 131 0.69 -3.60 17.89
N LEU A 132 0.84 -2.48 17.19
CA LEU A 132 1.44 -2.44 15.86
C LEU A 132 2.96 -2.38 16.03
N VAL A 133 3.67 -3.42 15.61
CA VAL A 133 5.13 -3.49 15.65
C VAL A 133 5.67 -3.48 14.22
N VAL A 134 6.60 -2.55 13.97
CA VAL A 134 7.45 -2.57 12.79
C VAL A 134 8.52 -3.61 13.01
N THR A 135 8.56 -4.63 12.15
CA THR A 135 9.62 -5.65 12.20
C THR A 135 10.72 -5.33 11.18
N SER A 136 10.40 -4.55 10.13
CA SER A 136 11.33 -3.86 9.23
C SER A 136 10.61 -2.73 8.49
N ASP A 137 11.17 -1.51 8.55
CA ASP A 137 10.76 -0.28 7.83
C ASP A 137 12.04 0.51 7.60
N ASP A 138 12.59 0.45 6.40
CA ASP A 138 13.81 1.17 6.00
C ASP A 138 13.51 2.43 5.17
N ALA A 139 12.24 2.68 4.84
CA ALA A 139 11.75 3.93 4.25
C ALA A 139 12.00 5.20 5.14
N ALA A 140 12.58 5.03 6.34
CA ALA A 140 12.81 6.08 7.32
C ALA A 140 14.30 6.36 7.67
N SER A 141 15.28 5.96 6.84
CA SER A 141 16.66 6.48 6.94
C SER A 141 17.04 7.40 5.79
#